data_AF-A0A0W8IG79-F1
#
_entry.id   AF-A0A0W8IG79-F1
#
_cell.length_a   1.000
_cell.length_b   1.000
_cell.length_c   1.000
_cell.angle_alpha   90.00
_cell.angle_beta   90.00
_cell.angle_gamma   90.00
#
_symmetry.space_group_name_H-M   'P 1'
#
loop_
_entity.id
_entity.type
_entity.pdbx_description
1 polymer ?
#
loop_
_entity_poly.entity_id
_entity_poly.type
_entity_poly.pdbx_seq_one_letter_code
_entity_poly.pdbx_strand_id
1 'polypeptide(L)'
;MHGGRTEKAKARAQVEMISKTLGEDLIDPDADPAEMLLELCRWKQAECLWLRAKVQAIPDEAGGDAGDGAASLTYGLTRHEEGVGAQGPVDVATYEVAPNIWWKLLREAEDQLAKYSTAALRAGVERRQIELQEAHALHLAQAITRILDQLGLSQDQARLVPTVVPAVLRSLPVAGGGEST
;
A
#
# COMPACT_ATOMS: atom_id res chain seq x y z
N MET A 1 -4.70 -33.85 21.29
CA MET A 1 -4.27 -32.85 20.27
C MET A 1 -5.25 -32.83 19.11
N HIS A 2 -6.25 -31.93 19.09
CA HIS A 2 -7.28 -31.84 18.01
C HIS A 2 -7.78 -30.39 17.79
N GLY A 3 -6.87 -29.44 17.52
CA GLY A 3 -7.21 -28.02 17.28
C GLY A 3 -6.98 -27.50 15.85
N GLY A 4 -6.17 -28.20 15.03
CA GLY A 4 -5.73 -27.67 13.73
C GLY A 4 -6.77 -27.71 12.60
N ARG A 5 -7.88 -28.44 12.78
CA ARG A 5 -8.95 -28.59 11.78
C ARG A 5 -9.96 -27.44 11.82
N THR A 6 -10.14 -26.81 12.99
CA THR A 6 -11.09 -25.71 13.22
C THR A 6 -10.57 -24.35 12.77
N GLU A 7 -9.26 -24.07 12.89
CA GLU A 7 -8.69 -22.82 12.38
C GLU A 7 -8.66 -22.78 10.85
N LYS A 8 -8.28 -23.89 10.20
CA LYS A 8 -8.32 -24.01 8.73
C LYS A 8 -9.74 -23.86 8.17
N ALA A 9 -10.75 -24.38 8.89
CA ALA A 9 -12.16 -24.22 8.52
C ALA A 9 -12.63 -22.78 8.66
N LYS A 10 -12.23 -22.07 9.74
CA LYS A 10 -12.52 -20.64 9.91
C LYS A 10 -11.85 -19.80 8.83
N ALA A 11 -10.57 -20.03 8.54
CA ALA A 11 -9.85 -19.33 7.49
C ALA A 11 -10.50 -19.51 6.10
N ARG A 12 -10.93 -20.73 5.75
CA ARG A 12 -11.67 -20.99 4.52
C ARG A 12 -13.01 -20.26 4.45
N ALA A 13 -13.80 -20.30 5.52
CA ALA A 13 -15.07 -19.58 5.59
C ALA A 13 -14.88 -18.06 5.47
N GLN A 14 -13.77 -17.53 6.00
CA GLN A 14 -13.41 -16.12 5.89
C GLN A 14 -13.03 -15.73 4.47
N VAL A 15 -12.22 -16.55 3.80
CA VAL A 15 -11.86 -16.36 2.37
C VAL A 15 -13.11 -16.41 1.48
N GLU A 16 -14.02 -17.36 1.71
CA GLU A 16 -15.26 -17.48 0.95
C GLU A 16 -16.24 -16.31 1.19
N MET A 17 -16.25 -15.78 2.41
CA MET A 17 -17.05 -14.59 2.73
C MET A 17 -16.46 -13.35 2.08
N ILE A 18 -15.13 -13.21 2.08
CA ILE A 18 -14.42 -12.10 1.44
C ILE A 18 -14.66 -12.13 -0.07
N SER A 19 -14.56 -13.29 -0.72
CA SER A 19 -14.81 -13.41 -2.18
C SER A 19 -16.25 -13.07 -2.56
N LYS A 20 -17.23 -13.48 -1.74
CA LYS A 20 -18.65 -13.12 -1.94
C LYS A 20 -18.93 -11.62 -1.75
N THR A 21 -18.18 -10.97 -0.85
CA THR A 21 -18.43 -9.56 -0.48
C THR A 21 -17.72 -8.58 -1.41
N LEU A 22 -16.51 -8.93 -1.86
CA LEU A 22 -15.71 -8.10 -2.76
C LEU A 22 -16.02 -8.36 -4.24
N GLY A 23 -16.67 -9.47 -4.58
CA GLY A 23 -16.86 -9.89 -5.96
C GLY A 23 -15.66 -10.68 -6.46
N GLU A 24 -15.91 -11.73 -7.25
CA GLU A 24 -14.86 -12.63 -7.76
C GLU A 24 -13.85 -11.90 -8.66
N ASP A 25 -14.26 -10.82 -9.31
CA ASP A 25 -13.44 -9.99 -10.20
C ASP A 25 -12.35 -9.18 -9.48
N LEU A 26 -12.43 -9.04 -8.15
CA LEU A 26 -11.43 -8.31 -7.35
C LEU A 26 -10.27 -9.20 -6.87
N ILE A 27 -10.39 -10.52 -7.05
CA ILE A 27 -9.33 -11.47 -6.76
C ILE A 27 -8.70 -11.84 -8.10
N ASP A 28 -7.60 -11.19 -8.44
CA ASP A 28 -6.75 -11.65 -9.54
C ASP A 28 -5.87 -12.81 -9.02
N PRO A 29 -6.15 -14.08 -9.42
CA PRO A 29 -5.37 -15.22 -8.97
C PRO A 29 -3.95 -15.24 -9.58
N ASP A 30 -3.72 -14.48 -10.64
CA ASP A 30 -2.45 -14.39 -11.35
C ASP A 30 -1.63 -13.15 -10.92
N ALA A 31 -2.15 -12.35 -9.97
CA ALA A 31 -1.45 -11.18 -9.45
C ALA A 31 -0.10 -11.56 -8.85
N ASP A 32 0.97 -10.87 -9.28
CA ASP A 32 2.31 -11.08 -8.73
C ASP A 32 2.33 -10.63 -7.26
N PRO A 33 2.60 -11.53 -6.29
CA PRO A 33 2.67 -11.16 -4.88
C PRO A 33 3.68 -10.05 -4.59
N ALA A 34 4.72 -9.93 -5.41
CA ALA A 34 5.71 -8.87 -5.30
C ALA A 34 5.12 -7.50 -5.66
N GLU A 35 4.34 -7.41 -6.72
CA GLU A 35 3.64 -6.19 -7.14
C GLU A 35 2.55 -5.81 -6.14
N MET A 36 1.74 -6.77 -5.68
CA MET A 36 0.72 -6.54 -4.66
C MET A 36 1.34 -5.98 -3.36
N LEU A 37 2.48 -6.51 -2.94
CA LEU A 37 3.16 -6.06 -1.73
C LEU A 37 3.69 -4.62 -1.85
N LEU A 38 4.14 -4.22 -3.03
CA LEU A 38 4.54 -2.84 -3.30
C LEU A 38 3.35 -1.89 -3.35
N GLU A 39 2.27 -2.29 -4.00
CA GLU A 39 1.03 -1.53 -4.02
C GLU A 39 0.52 -1.32 -2.58
N LEU A 40 0.55 -2.37 -1.76
CA LEU A 40 0.21 -2.28 -0.34
C LEU A 40 1.12 -1.30 0.40
N CYS A 41 2.43 -1.29 0.14
CA CYS A 41 3.34 -0.30 0.71
C CYS A 41 2.96 1.14 0.31
N ARG A 42 2.62 1.38 -0.96
CA ARG A 42 2.21 2.70 -1.46
C ARG A 42 0.93 3.19 -0.80
N TRP A 43 -0.09 2.34 -0.75
CA TRP A 43 -1.35 2.64 -0.06
C TRP A 43 -1.12 2.97 1.40
N LYS A 44 -0.29 2.17 2.09
CA LYS A 44 -0.04 2.37 3.51
C LYS A 44 0.80 3.61 3.80
N GLN A 45 1.71 3.97 2.89
CA GLN A 45 2.41 5.26 2.93
C GLN A 45 1.44 6.44 2.79
N ALA A 46 0.50 6.38 1.85
CA ALA A 46 -0.50 7.43 1.67
C ALA A 46 -1.38 7.60 2.91
N GLU A 47 -1.79 6.49 3.53
CA GLU A 47 -2.55 6.49 4.78
C GLU A 47 -1.77 7.13 5.93
N CYS A 48 -0.48 6.82 6.08
CA CYS A 48 0.38 7.45 7.08
C CYS A 48 0.47 8.97 6.87
N LEU A 49 0.62 9.43 5.62
CA LEU A 49 0.67 10.87 5.30
C LEU A 49 -0.63 11.58 5.66
N TRP A 50 -1.77 10.97 5.31
CA TRP A 50 -3.08 11.51 5.66
C TRP A 50 -3.31 11.56 7.17
N LEU A 51 -2.99 10.47 7.89
CA LEU A 51 -3.11 10.41 9.35
C LEU A 51 -2.19 11.42 10.04
N ARG A 52 -0.98 11.63 9.51
CA ARG A 52 -0.06 12.66 10.03
C ARG A 52 -0.62 14.06 9.86
N ALA A 53 -1.26 14.35 8.71
CA ALA A 53 -1.96 15.62 8.52
C ALA A 53 -3.15 15.79 9.48
N LYS A 54 -3.89 14.71 9.77
CA LYS A 54 -4.99 14.74 10.77
C LYS A 54 -4.49 15.00 12.19
N VAL A 55 -3.39 14.36 12.58
CA VAL A 55 -2.74 14.58 13.86
C VAL A 55 -2.26 16.03 14.00
N GLN A 56 -1.61 16.57 12.97
CA GLN A 56 -1.12 17.96 12.97
C GLN A 56 -2.24 19.01 13.05
N ALA A 57 -3.45 18.66 12.64
CA ALA A 57 -4.61 19.54 12.70
C ALA A 57 -5.31 19.52 14.09
N ILE A 58 -4.83 18.73 15.05
CA ILE A 58 -5.40 18.69 16.41
C ILE A 58 -4.99 19.99 17.14
N PRO A 59 -5.94 20.80 17.62
CA PRO A 59 -5.62 22.01 18.39
C PRO A 59 -4.90 21.65 19.70
N ASP A 60 -3.92 22.47 20.10
CA ASP A 60 -3.20 22.41 21.39
C ASP A 60 -4.07 22.77 22.61
N GLU A 61 -5.39 22.56 22.56
CA GLU A 61 -6.34 22.97 23.60
C GLU A 61 -6.18 22.20 24.93
N ALA A 62 -5.35 21.16 24.96
CA ALA A 62 -4.93 20.47 26.18
C ALA A 62 -3.64 21.12 26.71
N GLY A 63 -3.76 22.23 27.46
CA GLY A 63 -2.66 22.99 28.04
C GLY A 63 -1.80 22.25 29.08
N GLY A 64 -1.12 21.18 28.67
CA GLY A 64 -0.06 20.48 29.41
C GLY A 64 1.27 20.65 28.67
N ASP A 65 2.32 20.95 29.44
CA ASP A 65 3.71 21.18 29.00
C ASP A 65 4.13 20.25 27.84
N ALA A 66 4.20 20.81 26.64
CA ALA A 66 4.45 20.10 25.39
C ALA A 66 5.94 19.77 25.26
N GLY A 67 6.40 18.77 26.01
CA GLY A 67 7.66 18.09 25.81
C GLY A 67 7.47 16.86 24.91
N ASP A 68 8.08 16.88 23.73
CA ASP A 68 8.22 15.77 22.79
C ASP A 68 6.93 14.98 22.45
N GLY A 69 6.11 15.57 21.57
CA GLY A 69 5.33 14.83 20.56
C GLY A 69 4.28 13.83 21.04
N ALA A 70 3.89 13.84 22.30
CA ALA A 70 3.02 12.82 22.89
C ALA A 70 1.72 13.40 23.44
N ALA A 71 0.61 12.76 23.04
CA ALA A 71 -0.59 12.67 23.85
C ALA A 71 -1.28 14.00 24.21
N SER A 72 -1.90 14.63 23.22
CA SER A 72 -3.19 15.30 23.48
C SER A 72 -4.15 14.22 23.97
N LEU A 73 -4.15 14.03 25.29
CA LEU A 73 -5.13 13.27 25.99
C LEU A 73 -6.46 14.00 25.80
N THR A 74 -7.32 13.43 24.97
CA THR A 74 -8.64 13.99 24.72
C THR A 74 -9.58 13.48 25.81
N TYR A 75 -10.19 14.41 26.54
CA TYR A 75 -11.28 14.09 27.47
C TYR A 75 -12.60 14.02 26.70
N GLY A 76 -13.34 12.92 26.85
CA GLY A 76 -14.60 12.75 26.13
C GLY A 76 -15.48 11.66 26.70
N LEU A 77 -16.75 11.68 26.28
CA LEU A 77 -17.72 10.63 26.58
C LEU A 77 -17.30 9.35 25.84
N THR A 78 -16.97 8.30 26.57
CA THR A 78 -16.57 7.01 25.98
C THR A 78 -17.70 5.99 25.99
N ARG A 79 -18.67 6.14 26.90
CA ARG A 79 -19.81 5.25 27.03
C ARG A 79 -21.03 5.99 27.55
N HIS A 80 -22.18 5.76 26.93
CA HIS A 80 -23.48 6.20 27.43
C HIS A 80 -24.41 4.99 27.52
N GLU A 81 -24.99 4.79 28.69
CA GLU A 81 -25.98 3.75 28.94
C GLU A 81 -27.29 4.42 29.31
N GLU A 82 -28.31 4.23 28.46
CA GLU A 82 -29.66 4.71 28.68
C GLU A 82 -30.64 3.53 28.58
N GLY A 83 -31.50 3.35 29.59
CA GLY A 83 -32.48 2.27 29.60
C GLY A 83 -33.10 2.01 30.96
N VAL A 84 -33.65 0.80 31.16
CA VAL A 84 -34.21 0.36 32.45
C VAL A 84 -33.41 -0.84 32.94
N GLY A 85 -32.65 -0.62 34.01
CA GLY A 85 -31.89 -1.66 34.70
C GLY A 85 -32.70 -2.32 35.82
N ALA A 86 -32.08 -3.29 36.50
CA ALA A 86 -32.69 -4.04 37.59
C ALA A 86 -33.11 -3.18 38.81
N GLN A 87 -32.59 -1.95 38.94
CA GLN A 87 -32.91 -1.00 40.00
C GLN A 87 -33.74 0.22 39.52
N GLY A 88 -34.18 0.26 38.25
CA GLY A 88 -34.94 1.38 37.68
C GLY A 88 -34.27 2.00 36.45
N PRO A 89 -34.71 3.21 36.02
CA PRO A 89 -34.12 3.92 34.89
C PRO A 89 -32.62 4.16 35.12
N VAL A 90 -31.80 3.82 34.13
CA VAL A 90 -30.36 4.05 34.11
C VAL A 90 -30.08 5.05 33.00
N ASP A 91 -29.47 6.18 33.36
CA ASP A 91 -28.87 7.13 32.43
C ASP A 91 -27.48 7.46 32.98
N VAL A 92 -26.46 6.77 32.45
CA VAL A 92 -25.08 6.86 32.94
C VAL A 92 -24.14 7.18 31.80
N ALA A 93 -23.48 8.32 31.92
CA ALA A 93 -22.42 8.78 31.03
C ALA A 93 -21.05 8.54 31.69
N THR A 94 -20.17 7.79 31.02
CA THR A 94 -18.78 7.58 31.43
C THR A 94 -17.86 8.42 30.56
N TYR A 95 -17.03 9.24 31.20
CA TYR A 95 -16.05 10.09 30.55
C TYR A 95 -14.65 9.59 30.91
N GLU A 96 -13.79 9.45 29.92
CA GLU A 96 -12.41 9.01 30.12
C GLU A 96 -11.44 9.96 29.40
N VAL A 97 -10.20 9.96 29.88
CA VAL A 97 -9.08 10.65 29.27
C VAL A 97 -8.30 9.60 28.47
N ALA A 98 -8.34 9.67 27.14
CA ALA A 98 -7.70 8.69 26.27
C ALA A 98 -6.79 9.37 25.23
N PRO A 99 -5.74 8.68 24.74
CA PRO A 99 -4.96 9.16 23.61
C PRO A 99 -5.85 9.42 22.41
N ASN A 100 -5.61 10.52 21.70
CA ASN A 100 -6.36 10.85 20.50
C ASN A 100 -6.35 9.66 19.49
N ILE A 101 -7.53 9.32 18.97
CA ILE A 101 -7.71 8.18 18.08
C ILE A 101 -6.86 8.29 16.80
N TRP A 102 -6.68 9.49 16.25
CA TRP A 102 -5.85 9.72 15.06
C TRP A 102 -4.38 9.41 15.32
N TRP A 103 -3.90 9.75 16.52
CA TRP A 103 -2.54 9.42 16.93
C TRP A 103 -2.34 7.90 17.03
N LYS A 104 -3.30 7.20 17.64
CA LYS A 104 -3.27 5.73 17.76
C LYS A 104 -3.28 5.07 16.39
N LEU A 105 -4.17 5.48 15.49
CA LEU A 105 -4.25 4.98 14.13
C LEU A 105 -2.96 5.26 13.35
N LEU A 106 -2.35 6.44 13.53
CA LEU A 106 -1.08 6.77 12.89
C LEU A 106 0.05 5.81 13.32
N ARG A 107 0.18 5.54 14.62
CA ARG A 107 1.19 4.59 15.12
C ARG A 107 0.98 3.19 14.52
N GLU A 108 -0.26 2.73 14.50
CA GLU A 108 -0.61 1.43 13.92
C GLU A 108 -0.29 1.37 12.41
N ALA A 109 -0.62 2.42 11.66
CA ALA A 109 -0.33 2.51 10.24
C ALA A 109 1.18 2.53 9.96
N GLU A 110 1.97 3.26 10.75
CA GLU A 110 3.44 3.30 10.63
C GLU A 110 4.07 1.92 10.94
N ASP A 111 3.57 1.21 11.95
CA ASP A 111 4.00 -0.16 12.25
C ASP A 111 3.68 -1.15 11.11
N GLN A 112 2.51 -1.02 10.51
CA GLN A 112 2.11 -1.84 9.36
C GLN A 112 2.97 -1.54 8.13
N LEU A 113 3.24 -0.26 7.85
CA LEU A 113 4.13 0.15 6.76
C LEU A 113 5.53 -0.44 6.96
N ALA A 114 6.12 -0.32 8.16
CA ALA A 114 7.45 -0.88 8.46
C ALA A 114 7.51 -2.40 8.23
N LYS A 115 6.44 -3.13 8.60
CA LYS A 115 6.33 -4.59 8.37
C LYS A 115 6.27 -4.91 6.87
N TYR A 116 5.45 -4.19 6.10
CA TYR A 116 5.32 -4.42 4.66
C TYR A 116 6.59 -4.06 3.90
N SER A 117 7.23 -2.94 4.23
CA SER A 117 8.52 -2.56 3.63
C SER A 117 9.60 -3.60 3.94
N THR A 118 9.66 -4.12 5.17
CA THR A 118 10.58 -5.20 5.52
C THR A 118 10.30 -6.47 4.72
N ALA A 119 9.03 -6.83 4.54
CA ALA A 119 8.64 -7.98 3.73
C ALA A 119 9.03 -7.80 2.25
N ALA A 120 8.85 -6.59 1.69
CA ALA A 120 9.22 -6.27 0.32
C ALA A 120 10.73 -6.37 0.10
N LEU A 121 11.53 -5.84 1.03
CA LEU A 121 12.99 -5.95 0.99
C LEU A 121 13.45 -7.42 1.08
N ARG A 122 12.83 -8.21 1.97
CA ARG A 122 13.15 -9.64 2.12
C ARG A 122 12.76 -10.47 0.90
N ALA A 123 11.64 -10.14 0.25
CA ALA A 123 11.19 -10.80 -0.97
C ALA A 123 12.04 -10.42 -2.19
N GLY A 124 12.99 -9.48 -2.06
CA GLY A 124 13.88 -9.07 -3.15
C GLY A 124 13.14 -8.38 -4.29
N VAL A 125 12.02 -7.70 -3.99
CA VAL A 125 11.12 -7.16 -5.00
C VAL A 125 11.82 -6.17 -5.93
N GLU A 126 12.74 -5.35 -5.42
CA GLU A 126 13.50 -4.39 -6.23
C GLU A 126 14.36 -5.11 -7.29
N ARG A 127 15.02 -6.21 -6.90
CA ARG A 127 15.76 -7.05 -7.84
C ARG A 127 14.82 -7.67 -8.87
N ARG A 128 13.64 -8.15 -8.45
CA ARG A 128 12.65 -8.72 -9.36
C ARG A 128 12.14 -7.70 -10.37
N GLN A 129 11.91 -6.46 -9.95
CA GLN A 129 11.51 -5.37 -10.84
C GLN A 129 12.59 -5.03 -11.86
N ILE A 130 13.85 -4.97 -11.43
CA ILE A 130 14.97 -4.79 -12.35
C ILE A 130 15.04 -5.95 -13.35
N GLU A 131 14.93 -7.20 -12.88
CA GLU A 131 14.93 -8.39 -13.75
C GLU A 131 13.78 -8.38 -14.77
N LEU A 132 12.58 -7.96 -14.35
CA LEU A 132 11.42 -7.82 -15.25
C LEU A 132 11.63 -6.69 -16.28
N GLN A 133 12.14 -5.54 -15.85
CA GLN A 133 12.46 -4.43 -16.74
C GLN A 133 13.57 -4.80 -17.74
N GLU A 134 14.59 -5.53 -17.31
CA GLU A 134 15.65 -6.05 -18.18
C GLU A 134 15.10 -7.06 -19.19
N ALA A 135 14.24 -7.99 -18.75
CA ALA A 135 13.57 -8.93 -19.65
C ALA A 135 12.68 -8.22 -20.67
N HIS A 136 11.95 -7.18 -20.26
CA HIS A 136 11.13 -6.35 -21.15
C HIS A 136 11.98 -5.55 -22.14
N ALA A 137 13.11 -4.98 -21.70
CA ALA A 137 14.05 -4.29 -22.56
C ALA A 137 14.64 -5.23 -23.62
N LEU A 138 14.97 -6.47 -23.24
CA LEU A 138 15.44 -7.49 -24.16
C LEU A 138 14.36 -7.86 -25.19
N HIS A 139 13.11 -8.07 -24.76
CA HIS A 139 12.00 -8.37 -25.68
C HIS A 139 11.72 -7.21 -26.65
N LEU A 140 11.74 -5.97 -26.17
CA LEU A 140 11.58 -4.78 -27.01
C LEU A 140 12.69 -4.69 -28.06
N ALA A 141 13.95 -4.90 -27.66
CA ALA A 141 15.09 -4.90 -28.57
C ALA A 141 14.92 -5.96 -29.67
N GLN A 142 14.54 -7.19 -29.29
CA GLN A 142 14.27 -8.27 -30.25
C GLN A 142 13.11 -7.94 -31.20
N ALA A 143 12.04 -7.31 -30.71
CA ALA A 143 10.91 -6.88 -31.52
C ALA A 143 11.33 -5.82 -32.55
N ILE A 144 12.12 -4.83 -32.14
CA ILE A 144 12.68 -3.81 -33.03
C ILE A 144 13.53 -4.46 -34.13
N THR A 145 14.43 -5.39 -33.77
CA THR A 145 15.24 -6.11 -34.77
C THR A 145 14.36 -6.85 -35.78
N ARG A 146 13.36 -7.61 -35.31
CA ARG A 146 12.42 -8.32 -36.20
C ARG A 146 11.64 -7.39 -37.13
N ILE A 147 11.22 -6.22 -36.63
CA ILE A 147 10.53 -5.21 -37.43
C ILE A 147 11.46 -4.68 -38.51
N LEU A 148 12.70 -4.31 -38.15
CA LEU A 148 13.68 -3.77 -39.10
C LEU A 148 14.09 -4.82 -40.15
N ASP A 149 14.20 -6.09 -39.78
CA ASP A 149 14.45 -7.19 -40.71
C ASP A 149 13.29 -7.37 -41.70
N GLN A 150 12.04 -7.27 -41.23
CA GLN A 150 10.85 -7.40 -42.08
C GLN A 150 10.62 -6.19 -43.01
N LEU A 151 11.10 -5.00 -42.64
CA LEU A 151 11.00 -3.79 -43.44
C LEU A 151 11.88 -3.83 -44.70
N GLY A 152 12.76 -4.82 -44.85
CA GLY A 152 13.55 -5.01 -46.07
C GLY A 152 14.49 -3.85 -46.37
N LEU A 153 15.20 -3.35 -45.34
CA LEU A 153 16.06 -2.18 -45.43
C LEU A 153 17.16 -2.34 -46.50
N SER A 154 17.47 -1.26 -47.20
CA SER A 154 18.64 -1.22 -48.10
C SER A 154 19.94 -1.31 -47.29
N GLN A 155 21.05 -1.69 -47.95
CA GLN A 155 22.35 -1.82 -47.28
C GLN A 155 22.79 -0.52 -46.59
N ASP A 156 22.50 0.64 -47.20
CA ASP A 156 22.86 1.94 -46.64
C ASP A 156 21.96 2.32 -45.44
N GLN A 157 20.68 1.96 -45.48
CA GLN A 157 19.75 2.17 -44.37
C GLN A 157 20.07 1.26 -43.17
N ALA A 158 20.42 0.00 -43.43
CA ALA A 158 20.80 -0.96 -42.39
C ALA A 158 22.06 -0.52 -41.62
N ARG A 159 23.00 0.18 -42.28
CA ARG A 159 24.20 0.73 -41.63
C ARG A 159 23.89 1.84 -40.62
N LEU A 160 22.75 2.52 -40.76
CA LEU A 160 22.31 3.58 -39.85
C LEU A 160 21.56 3.03 -38.63
N VAL A 161 21.07 1.79 -38.69
CA VAL A 161 20.29 1.19 -37.59
C VAL A 161 21.03 1.18 -36.25
N PRO A 162 22.30 0.75 -36.15
CA PRO A 162 23.02 0.68 -34.87
C PRO A 162 23.29 2.04 -34.22
N THR A 163 23.16 3.14 -34.95
CA THR A 163 23.38 4.50 -34.44
C THR A 163 22.08 5.24 -34.18
N VAL A 164 21.11 5.17 -35.11
CA VAL A 164 19.84 5.88 -35.01
C VAL A 164 18.93 5.28 -33.95
N VAL A 165 18.79 3.95 -33.92
CA VAL A 165 17.85 3.29 -32.99
C VAL A 165 18.24 3.56 -31.53
N PRO A 166 19.51 3.39 -31.09
CA PRO A 166 19.88 3.71 -29.71
C PRO A 166 19.83 5.21 -29.38
N ALA A 167 20.00 6.10 -30.37
CA ALA A 167 19.85 7.54 -30.16
C ALA A 167 18.39 7.91 -29.89
N VAL A 168 17.46 7.34 -30.67
CA VAL A 168 16.01 7.55 -30.47
C VAL A 168 15.54 6.95 -29.16
N LEU A 169 15.92 5.70 -28.83
CA LEU A 169 15.51 5.06 -27.58
C LEU A 169 16.00 5.81 -26.33
N ARG A 170 17.21 6.39 -26.37
CA ARG A 170 17.72 7.23 -25.27
C ARG A 170 17.05 8.59 -25.16
N SER A 171 16.39 9.05 -26.22
CA SER A 171 15.63 10.30 -26.20
C SER A 171 14.21 10.13 -25.65
N LEU A 172 13.75 8.89 -25.47
CA LEU A 172 12.47 8.60 -24.84
C LEU A 172 12.53 8.91 -23.34
N PRO A 173 11.50 9.55 -22.77
CA PRO A 173 11.42 9.77 -21.33
C PRO A 173 11.32 8.42 -20.61
N VAL A 174 12.12 8.24 -19.56
CA VAL A 174 12.01 7.08 -18.68
C VAL A 174 10.72 7.25 -17.86
N ALA A 175 9.68 6.49 -18.20
CA ALA A 175 8.47 6.41 -17.40
C ALA A 175 8.81 5.73 -16.06
N GLY A 176 9.12 6.52 -15.03
CA GLY A 176 9.49 6.01 -13.71
C GLY A 176 9.95 7.02 -12.66
N GLY A 177 10.16 8.29 -13.01
CA GLY A 177 10.35 9.39 -12.04
C GLY A 177 9.16 10.32 -12.10
N GLY A 178 8.42 10.44 -10.99
CA GLY A 178 7.11 11.06 -10.95
C GLY A 178 7.05 12.46 -11.57
N GLU A 179 5.96 12.68 -12.32
CA GLU A 179 5.37 14.01 -12.42
C GLU A 179 4.99 14.44 -11.00
N SER A 180 5.79 15.32 -10.44
CA SER A 180 5.32 16.31 -9.47
C SER A 180 5.57 17.65 -10.13
N THR A 181 4.44 18.33 -10.37
CA THR A 181 4.28 19.74 -10.74
C THR A 181 5.42 20.66 -10.36
#